data_AF-A0A354EZ78-F1
#
_entry.id   AF-A0A354EZ78-F1
#
_cell.length_a   1.000
_cell.length_b   1.000
_cell.length_c   1.000
_cell.angle_alpha   90.00
_cell.angle_beta   90.00
_cell.angle_gamma   90.00
#
_symmetry.space_group_name_H-M   'P 1'
#
loop_
_entity.id
_entity.type
_entity.pdbx_description
1 polymer ?
#
loop_
_entity_poly.entity_id
_entity_poly.type
_entity_poly.pdbx_seq_one_letter_code
_entity_poly.pdbx_strand_id
1 'polypeptide(L)'
;MMSSFQSTLLLCSLIVISAFFSISEISLAAARKLKLEQLLSNGDPRARLVLDLQAQPGHFFTAVQIGINTVAILAGAIGDLAFEQPFSRLFLPFTSTSANATTLGAVTSFLLVTSLFILMADLI
;
A
#
# COMPACT_ATOMS: atom_id res chain seq x y z
N MET A 1 6.99 6.02 -23.72
CA MET A 1 6.65 6.93 -22.61
C MET A 1 5.20 6.64 -22.21
N MET A 2 4.96 6.29 -20.95
CA MET A 2 3.58 6.27 -20.43
C MET A 2 3.05 7.71 -20.44
N SER A 3 1.82 7.90 -20.90
CA SER A 3 1.18 9.22 -20.79
C SER A 3 0.93 9.53 -19.31
N SER A 4 1.02 10.81 -18.91
CA SER A 4 0.75 11.22 -17.52
C SER A 4 -0.61 10.73 -17.02
N PHE A 5 -1.59 10.60 -17.92
CA PHE A 5 -2.91 10.03 -17.63
C PHE A 5 -2.85 8.55 -17.21
N GLN A 6 -2.04 7.72 -17.89
CA GLN A 6 -1.87 6.31 -17.54
C GLN A 6 -1.24 6.15 -16.15
N SER A 7 -0.23 6.97 -15.84
CA SER A 7 0.41 6.95 -14.52
C SER A 7 -0.58 7.34 -13.41
N THR A 8 -1.39 8.38 -13.62
CA THR A 8 -2.43 8.79 -12.67
C THR A 8 -3.49 7.70 -12.46
N LEU A 9 -3.94 7.06 -13.54
CA LEU A 9 -4.95 6.00 -13.45
C LEU A 9 -4.44 4.77 -12.69
N LEU A 10 -3.18 4.38 -12.93
CA LEU A 10 -2.49 3.32 -12.18
C LEU A 10 -2.38 3.66 -10.69
N LEU A 11 -1.98 4.89 -10.37
CA LEU A 11 -1.83 5.37 -9.00
C LEU A 11 -3.19 5.38 -8.26
N CYS A 12 -4.25 5.85 -8.92
CA CYS A 12 -5.62 5.76 -8.40
C CYS A 12 -6.04 4.31 -8.14
N SER A 13 -5.75 3.39 -9.07
CA SER A 13 -6.06 1.96 -8.90
C SER A 13 -5.36 1.36 -7.68
N LEU A 14 -4.06 1.67 -7.50
CA LEU A 14 -3.30 1.23 -6.32
C LEU A 14 -3.88 1.78 -5.01
N ILE A 15 -4.28 3.05 -4.99
CA ILE A 15 -4.93 3.65 -3.81
C ILE A 15 -6.23 2.90 -3.46
N VAL A 16 -7.06 2.58 -4.46
CA VAL A 16 -8.30 1.82 -4.23
C VAL A 16 -8.00 0.42 -3.68
N ILE A 17 -6.98 -0.25 -4.21
CA ILE A 17 -6.56 -1.58 -3.72
C ILE A 17 -6.07 -1.48 -2.26
N SER A 18 -5.22 -0.49 -1.93
CA SER A 18 -4.75 -0.26 -0.56
C SER A 18 -5.90 0.04 0.40
N ALA A 19 -6.84 0.91 -0.01
CA ALA A 19 -8.02 1.24 0.78
C ALA A 19 -8.90 -0.01 1.03
N PHE A 20 -9.06 -0.89 0.04
CA PHE A 20 -9.80 -2.13 0.19
C PHE A 20 -9.18 -3.05 1.26
N PHE A 21 -7.85 -3.19 1.26
CA PHE A 21 -7.12 -3.96 2.28
C PHE A 21 -7.29 -3.37 3.68
N SER A 22 -7.08 -2.06 3.83
CA SER A 22 -7.23 -1.35 5.10
C SER A 22 -8.66 -1.43 5.66
N ILE A 23 -9.68 -1.26 4.80
CA ILE A 23 -11.09 -1.40 5.22
C ILE A 23 -11.40 -2.83 5.66
N SER A 24 -10.85 -3.84 4.98
CA SER A 24 -11.05 -5.25 5.34
C SER A 24 -10.49 -5.55 6.73
N GLU A 25 -9.33 -5.00 7.05
CA GLU A 25 -8.70 -5.09 8.36
C GLU A 25 -9.52 -4.43 9.47
N ILE A 26 -9.87 -3.15 9.28
CA ILE A 26 -10.68 -2.39 10.23
C ILE A 26 -12.05 -3.07 10.43
N SER A 27 -12.67 -3.56 9.36
CA SER A 27 -13.95 -4.27 9.43
C SER A 27 -13.85 -5.55 10.25
N LEU A 28 -12.77 -6.32 10.10
CA LEU A 28 -12.56 -7.54 10.89
C LEU A 28 -12.34 -7.21 12.37
N ALA A 29 -11.55 -6.16 12.65
CA ALA A 29 -11.27 -5.69 14.01
C ALA A 29 -12.52 -5.10 14.70
N ALA A 30 -13.38 -4.40 13.95
CA ALA A 30 -14.58 -3.76 14.47
C ALA A 30 -15.78 -4.72 14.61
N ALA A 31 -15.74 -5.90 13.98
CA ALA A 31 -16.84 -6.84 14.01
C ALA A 31 -17.04 -7.42 15.43
N ARG A 32 -18.23 -7.22 16.01
CA ARG A 32 -18.56 -7.73 17.34
C ARG A 32 -18.81 -9.24 17.31
N LYS A 33 -17.99 -10.00 18.03
CA LYS A 33 -18.11 -11.46 18.20
C LYS A 33 -19.54 -11.91 18.54
N LEU A 34 -20.18 -11.26 19.52
CA LEU A 34 -21.57 -11.54 19.92
C LEU A 34 -22.58 -11.47 18.75
N LYS A 35 -22.43 -10.49 17.85
CA LYS A 35 -23.34 -10.33 16.70
C LYS A 35 -23.08 -11.40 15.64
N LEU A 36 -21.82 -11.80 15.46
CA LEU A 36 -21.45 -12.90 14.55
C LEU A 36 -21.96 -14.25 15.07
N GLU A 37 -21.88 -14.52 16.36
CA GLU A 37 -22.43 -15.74 16.97
C GLU A 37 -23.96 -15.82 16.81
N GLN A 38 -24.66 -14.68 16.93
CA GLN A 38 -26.09 -14.59 16.64
C GLN A 38 -26.39 -14.87 15.16
N LEU A 39 -25.63 -14.29 14.22
CA LEU A 39 -25.79 -14.55 12.79
C LEU A 39 -25.55 -16.01 12.43
N LEU A 40 -24.53 -16.64 13.05
CA LEU A 40 -24.26 -18.06 12.88
C LEU A 40 -25.41 -18.93 13.40
N SER A 41 -25.97 -18.56 14.56
CA SER A 41 -27.12 -19.24 15.16
C SER A 41 -28.39 -19.09 14.30
N ASN A 42 -28.51 -17.97 13.56
CA ASN A 42 -29.58 -17.72 12.60
C ASN A 42 -29.36 -18.43 11.24
N GLY A 43 -28.29 -19.23 11.12
CA GLY A 43 -28.02 -20.04 9.94
C GLY A 43 -27.16 -19.38 8.86
N ASP A 44 -26.51 -18.24 9.13
CA ASP A 44 -25.56 -17.63 8.18
C ASP A 44 -24.18 -18.34 8.29
N PRO A 45 -23.79 -19.15 7.30
CA PRO A 45 -22.51 -19.86 7.34
C PRO A 45 -21.31 -18.92 7.21
N ARG A 46 -21.48 -17.70 6.68
CA ARG A 46 -20.37 -16.73 6.53
C ARG A 46 -19.91 -16.19 7.87
N ALA A 47 -20.80 -16.11 8.85
CA ALA A 47 -20.45 -15.70 10.19
C ALA A 47 -19.42 -16.64 10.83
N ARG A 48 -19.44 -17.94 10.48
CA ARG A 48 -18.44 -18.91 10.94
C ARG A 48 -17.04 -18.56 10.45
N LEU A 49 -16.91 -18.24 9.16
CA LEU A 49 -15.63 -17.86 8.57
C LEU A 49 -15.02 -16.63 9.25
N VAL A 50 -15.84 -15.61 9.52
CA VAL A 50 -15.38 -14.39 10.19
C VAL A 50 -14.97 -14.68 11.64
N LEU A 51 -15.72 -15.51 12.37
CA LEU A 51 -15.37 -15.94 13.73
C LEU A 51 -14.07 -16.73 13.77
N ASP A 52 -13.85 -17.64 12.82
CA ASP A 52 -12.62 -18.42 12.72
C ASP A 52 -11.42 -17.51 12.39
N LEU A 53 -11.59 -16.52 11.50
CA LEU A 53 -10.58 -15.48 11.23
C LEU A 53 -10.29 -14.61 12.46
N GLN A 54 -11.31 -14.26 13.26
CA GLN A 54 -11.12 -13.50 14.50
C GLN A 54 -10.45 -14.33 15.61
N ALA A 55 -10.59 -15.66 15.60
CA ALA A 55 -9.96 -16.55 16.57
C ALA A 55 -8.45 -16.66 16.33
N GLN A 56 -8.02 -16.58 15.06
CA GLN A 56 -6.60 -16.59 14.67
C GLN A 56 -6.29 -15.42 13.73
N PRO A 57 -6.32 -14.18 14.25
CA PRO A 57 -6.17 -12.99 13.42
C PRO A 57 -4.79 -12.90 12.77
N GLY A 58 -3.74 -13.46 13.40
CA GLY A 58 -2.35 -13.27 12.99
C GLY A 58 -2.08 -13.56 11.51
N HIS A 59 -2.63 -14.64 10.96
CA HIS A 59 -2.45 -14.97 9.53
C HIS A 59 -3.16 -13.99 8.60
N PHE A 60 -4.36 -13.53 8.97
CA PHE A 60 -5.11 -12.54 8.21
C PHE A 60 -4.39 -11.18 8.20
N PHE A 61 -4.00 -10.68 9.37
CA PHE A 61 -3.26 -9.41 9.48
C PHE A 61 -1.95 -9.47 8.69
N THR A 62 -1.21 -10.58 8.79
CA THR A 62 0.03 -10.76 8.02
C THR A 62 -0.23 -10.71 6.51
N ALA A 63 -1.29 -11.38 6.03
CA ALA A 63 -1.63 -11.40 4.60
C ALA A 63 -2.06 -10.02 4.09
N VAL A 64 -2.86 -9.29 4.87
CA VAL A 64 -3.28 -7.92 4.56
C VAL A 64 -2.06 -6.99 4.52
N GLN A 65 -1.16 -7.08 5.50
CA GLN A 65 0.04 -6.25 5.55
C GLN A 65 0.97 -6.49 4.36
N ILE A 66 1.15 -7.76 3.96
CA ILE A 66 1.92 -8.10 2.76
C ILE A 66 1.28 -7.46 1.52
N GLY A 67 -0.06 -7.48 1.43
CA GLY A 67 -0.80 -6.82 0.35
C GLY A 67 -0.58 -5.31 0.31
N ILE A 68 -0.74 -4.65 1.45
CA ILE A 68 -0.54 -3.19 1.60
C ILE A 68 0.90 -2.80 1.25
N ASN A 69 1.89 -3.52 1.77
CA ASN A 69 3.31 -3.27 1.48
C ASN A 69 3.66 -3.52 0.00
N THR A 70 3.06 -4.53 -0.63
CA THR A 70 3.22 -4.77 -2.07
C THR A 70 2.69 -3.58 -2.88
N VAL A 71 1.51 -3.08 -2.51
CA VAL A 71 0.91 -1.89 -3.14
C VAL A 71 1.79 -0.66 -2.93
N ALA A 72 2.36 -0.48 -1.73
CA ALA A 72 3.27 0.62 -1.42
C ALA A 72 4.51 0.62 -2.32
N ILE A 73 5.16 -0.54 -2.49
CA ILE A 73 6.34 -0.70 -3.35
C ILE A 73 5.99 -0.40 -4.82
N LEU A 74 4.86 -0.91 -5.31
CA LEU A 74 4.40 -0.64 -6.67
C LEU A 74 4.07 0.85 -6.87
N ALA A 75 3.48 1.50 -5.88
CA ALA A 75 3.21 2.94 -5.90
C ALA A 75 4.50 3.75 -5.95
N GLY A 76 5.52 3.36 -5.17
CA GLY A 76 6.85 3.96 -5.19
C GLY A 76 7.55 3.83 -6.54
N ALA A 77 7.50 2.64 -7.15
CA ALA A 77 8.06 2.40 -8.48
C ALA A 77 7.38 3.23 -9.58
N ILE A 78 6.06 3.43 -9.48
CA ILE A 78 5.32 4.30 -10.43
C ILE A 78 5.56 5.78 -10.13
N GLY A 79 5.70 6.14 -8.85
CA GLY A 79 6.01 7.48 -8.37
C GLY A 79 7.41 7.96 -8.80
N ASP A 80 8.34 7.05 -9.03
CA ASP A 80 9.67 7.35 -9.55
C ASP A 80 9.60 8.18 -10.85
N LEU A 81 8.71 7.80 -11.78
CA LEU A 81 8.46 8.54 -13.02
C LEU A 81 7.93 9.98 -12.81
N ALA A 82 7.37 10.29 -11.64
CA ALA A 82 6.82 11.61 -11.33
C ALA A 82 7.82 12.52 -10.59
N PHE A 83 8.71 11.95 -9.78
CA PHE A 83 9.64 12.69 -8.91
C PHE A 83 11.12 12.60 -9.33
N GLU A 84 11.47 11.80 -10.34
CA GLU A 84 12.83 11.72 -10.92
C GLU A 84 13.37 13.09 -11.36
N GLN A 85 12.54 13.91 -12.03
CA GLN A 85 12.97 15.23 -12.53
C GLN A 85 13.29 16.27 -11.43
N PRO A 86 12.44 16.49 -10.42
CA PRO A 86 12.79 17.41 -9.34
C PRO A 86 13.98 16.93 -8.51
N PHE A 87 14.12 15.63 -8.24
CA PHE A 87 15.26 15.09 -7.49
C PHE A 87 16.57 15.11 -8.28
N SER A 88 16.56 14.75 -9.57
CA SER A 88 17.76 14.83 -10.42
C SER A 88 18.30 16.26 -10.50
N ARG A 89 17.43 17.28 -10.56
CA ARG A 89 17.85 18.69 -10.51
C ARG A 89 18.50 19.09 -9.19
N LEU A 90 18.08 18.50 -8.08
CA LEU A 90 18.68 18.73 -6.76
C LEU A 90 20.07 18.11 -6.63
N PHE A 91 20.33 16.97 -7.31
CA PHE A 91 21.61 16.26 -7.28
C PHE A 91 22.61 16.69 -8.37
N LEU A 92 22.17 17.41 -9.40
CA LEU A 92 23.06 18.03 -10.40
C LEU A 92 24.23 18.84 -9.80
N PRO A 93 24.04 19.71 -8.78
CA PRO A 93 25.17 20.45 -8.19
C PRO A 93 26.16 19.59 -7.38
N PHE A 94 25.77 18.38 -6.98
CA PHE A 94 26.60 17.48 -6.17
C PHE A 94 27.27 16.36 -6.98
N THR A 95 27.01 16.27 -8.29
CA THR A 95 27.50 15.18 -9.14
C THR A 95 28.13 15.69 -10.43
N SER A 96 29.34 15.21 -10.76
CA SER A 96 30.10 15.68 -11.92
C SER A 96 29.59 15.17 -13.27
N THR A 97 28.65 14.21 -13.28
CA THR A 97 28.11 13.56 -14.49
C THR A 97 26.59 13.45 -14.41
N SER A 98 25.89 13.89 -15.45
CA SER A 98 24.41 13.88 -15.54
C SER A 98 23.80 12.50 -15.30
N ALA A 99 24.44 11.43 -15.79
CA ALA A 99 23.97 10.04 -15.60
C ALA A 99 23.95 9.60 -14.13
N ASN A 100 24.91 10.06 -13.32
CA ASN A 100 24.95 9.76 -11.88
C ASN A 100 23.87 10.54 -11.13
N ALA A 101 23.60 11.78 -11.54
CA ALA A 101 22.53 12.62 -10.98
C ALA A 101 21.15 11.99 -11.19
N THR A 102 20.90 11.45 -12.39
CA THR A 102 19.64 10.78 -12.73
C THR A 102 19.45 9.50 -11.93
N THR A 103 20.49 8.66 -11.84
CA THR A 103 20.42 7.40 -11.09
C THR A 103 20.20 7.64 -9.59
N LEU A 104 20.92 8.60 -9.00
CA LEU A 104 20.75 8.97 -7.58
C LEU A 104 19.39 9.61 -7.33
N GLY A 105 18.90 10.45 -8.27
CA GLY A 105 17.57 11.03 -8.19
C GLY A 105 16.47 9.97 -8.19
N ALA A 106 16.56 8.99 -9.08
CA ALA A 106 15.61 7.87 -9.17
C ALA A 106 15.63 7.00 -7.91
N VAL A 107 16.81 6.54 -7.47
CA VAL A 107 16.94 5.71 -6.26
C VAL A 107 16.43 6.46 -5.02
N THR A 108 16.75 7.74 -4.88
CA THR A 108 16.31 8.54 -3.72
C THR A 108 14.81 8.79 -3.76
N SER A 109 14.26 9.13 -4.93
CA SER A 109 12.82 9.29 -5.16
C SER A 109 12.06 8.00 -4.81
N PHE A 110 12.50 6.87 -5.36
CA PHE A 110 11.93 5.56 -5.09
C PHE A 110 11.97 5.23 -3.59
N LEU A 111 13.12 5.36 -2.94
CA LEU A 111 13.27 5.05 -1.51
C LEU A 111 12.42 5.97 -0.64
N LEU A 112 12.37 7.27 -0.95
CA LEU A 112 11.61 8.24 -0.16
C LEU A 112 10.11 8.00 -0.31
N VAL A 113 9.60 7.86 -1.54
CA VAL A 113 8.17 7.60 -1.78
C VAL A 113 7.76 6.27 -1.17
N THR A 114 8.54 5.21 -1.39
CA THR A 114 8.26 3.88 -0.83
C THR A 114 8.31 3.90 0.69
N SER A 115 9.34 4.51 1.28
CA SER A 115 9.46 4.60 2.74
C SER A 115 8.34 5.45 3.35
N LEU A 116 7.95 6.56 2.74
CA LEU A 116 6.85 7.39 3.23
C LEU A 116 5.52 6.63 3.16
N PHE A 117 5.28 5.88 2.08
CA PHE A 117 4.05 5.11 1.91
C PHE A 117 3.99 3.93 2.87
N ILE A 118 5.09 3.18 3.04
CA ILE A 118 5.19 2.09 4.03
C ILE A 118 5.01 2.65 5.44
N LEU A 119 5.73 3.71 5.83
CA LEU A 119 5.62 4.28 7.17
C LEU A 119 4.21 4.81 7.46
N MET A 120 3.54 5.43 6.49
CA MET A 120 2.16 5.88 6.67
C MET A 120 1.17 4.70 6.71
N ALA A 121 1.43 3.63 5.97
CA ALA A 121 0.54 2.47 5.94
C ALA A 121 0.73 1.50 7.12
N ASP A 122 1.96 1.37 7.66
CA ASP A 122 2.29 0.54 8.82
C ASP A 122 2.02 1.26 10.17
N LEU A 123 1.99 2.59 10.22
CA LEU A 123 1.79 3.37 11.46
C LEU A 123 0.31 3.67 11.79
N ILE A 124 -0.60 3.49 10.83
CA ILE A 124 -2.06 3.64 11.00
C ILE A 124 -2.65 2.32 11.46
#